data_AF-A0A2D6MHD4-F1
#
_entry.id   AF-A0A2D6MHD4-F1
#
_cell.length_a   1.000
_cell.length_b   1.000
_cell.length_c   1.000
_cell.angle_alpha   90.00
_cell.angle_beta   90.00
_cell.angle_gamma   90.00
#
_symmetry.space_group_name_H-M   'P 1'
#
loop_
_entity.id
_entity.type
_entity.pdbx_description
1 polymer ?
#
loop_
_entity_poly.entity_id
_entity_poly.type
_entity_poly.pdbx_seq_one_letter_code
_entity_poly.pdbx_strand_id
1 'polypeptide(L)'
;MIPTVTKVTPIYPSQNFIQWTLDDPNNVLQYFDVLRAGSPAGPYKTVAPQVLEDVYHYTDKSPHNYGLTTKIWYVIRAVPKSGSINATLSEPRSAKASSSGTLQDRIARKARYDLSITLKRLNGVELVILKRKRFGTRCSTCYNPSTKDVLLSHCSECYGTSFTGGYHTGVTVFGRIDPSVVQAAFDRTGDTETAVNGITMLDYPEVEPDDIVVERETNRRFIVKRKIPTEGRRILVHQDLQVSELSRSAVEYTVTI
;
A
#
# COMPACT_ATOMS: atom_id res chain seq x y z
N MET A 1 10.77 14.81 -10.00
CA MET A 1 9.62 13.91 -10.11
C MET A 1 10.08 12.64 -10.82
N ILE A 2 10.50 11.62 -10.07
CA ILE A 2 10.88 10.31 -10.65
C ILE A 2 10.08 9.25 -9.90
N PRO A 3 9.18 8.50 -10.57
CA PRO A 3 8.44 7.43 -9.91
C PRO A 3 9.39 6.30 -9.54
N THR A 4 9.22 5.72 -8.36
CA THR A 4 9.99 4.57 -7.88
C THR A 4 9.05 3.41 -7.62
N VAL A 5 9.22 2.30 -8.34
CA VAL A 5 8.49 1.07 -8.04
C VAL A 5 9.02 0.51 -6.72
N THR A 6 8.20 0.49 -5.68
CA THR A 6 8.58 0.02 -4.34
C THR A 6 8.44 -1.49 -4.24
N LYS A 7 7.34 -2.04 -4.78
CA LYS A 7 7.02 -3.46 -4.65
C LYS A 7 6.36 -4.04 -5.90
N VAL A 8 6.76 -5.26 -6.24
CA VAL A 8 6.09 -6.09 -7.23
C VAL A 8 5.89 -7.47 -6.58
N THR A 9 4.63 -7.84 -6.37
CA THR A 9 4.26 -9.10 -5.71
C THR A 9 3.42 -9.95 -6.66
N PRO A 10 3.82 -11.20 -6.96
CA PRO A 10 2.98 -12.10 -7.73
C PRO A 10 1.81 -12.58 -6.87
N ILE A 11 0.59 -12.32 -7.33
CA ILE A 11 -0.65 -12.85 -6.77
C ILE A 11 -1.01 -14.10 -7.59
N TYR A 12 -0.74 -15.26 -7.02
CA TYR A 12 -1.01 -16.52 -7.69
C TYR A 12 -2.52 -16.79 -7.82
N PRO A 13 -2.98 -17.38 -8.95
CA PRO A 13 -2.15 -17.98 -10.00
C PRO A 13 -1.72 -17.06 -11.14
N SER A 14 -2.42 -15.94 -11.39
CA SER A 14 -2.32 -15.23 -12.67
C SER A 14 -2.28 -13.71 -12.58
N GLN A 15 -1.95 -13.11 -11.44
CA GLN A 15 -1.97 -11.65 -11.29
C GLN A 15 -0.64 -11.15 -10.70
N ASN A 16 -0.29 -9.90 -10.98
CA ASN A 16 0.83 -9.22 -10.34
C ASN A 16 0.34 -7.91 -9.73
N PHE A 17 0.65 -7.71 -8.46
CA PHE A 17 0.46 -6.45 -7.77
C PHE A 17 1.69 -5.58 -7.91
N ILE A 18 1.52 -4.35 -8.37
CA ILE A 18 2.58 -3.36 -8.52
C ILE A 18 2.25 -2.18 -7.60
N GLN A 19 3.22 -1.75 -6.83
CA GLN A 19 3.15 -0.59 -5.95
C GLN A 19 4.31 0.35 -6.26
N TRP A 20 4.03 1.65 -6.28
CA TRP A 20 5.03 2.67 -6.49
C TRP A 20 4.85 3.84 -5.53
N THR A 21 5.89 4.65 -5.42
CA THR A 21 5.86 5.96 -4.78
C THR A 21 6.38 6.98 -5.77
N LEU A 22 5.99 8.23 -5.58
CA LEU A 22 6.44 9.35 -6.38
C LEU A 22 6.81 10.47 -5.42
N ASP A 23 7.93 11.13 -5.63
CA ASP A 23 8.19 12.41 -4.97
C ASP A 23 7.83 13.54 -5.93
N ASP A 24 6.66 14.15 -5.70
CA ASP A 24 6.15 15.30 -6.44
C ASP A 24 5.77 16.44 -5.47
N PRO A 25 6.72 17.29 -5.07
CA PRO A 25 6.46 18.40 -4.16
C PRO A 25 5.58 19.49 -4.78
N ASN A 26 5.49 19.56 -6.11
CA ASN A 26 4.82 20.64 -6.84
C ASN A 26 3.46 20.21 -7.43
N ASN A 27 3.04 18.96 -7.19
CA ASN A 27 1.78 18.38 -7.70
C ASN A 27 1.57 18.56 -9.22
N VAL A 28 2.66 18.43 -9.97
CA VAL A 28 2.68 18.60 -11.43
C VAL A 28 2.19 17.32 -12.12
N LEU A 29 2.08 16.19 -11.42
CA LEU A 29 1.51 14.96 -11.96
C LEU A 29 0.10 15.16 -12.54
N GLN A 30 -0.17 14.52 -13.68
CA GLN A 30 -1.52 14.35 -14.19
C GLN A 30 -2.00 12.90 -14.05
N TYR A 31 -1.20 11.95 -14.54
CA TYR A 31 -1.51 10.53 -14.49
C TYR A 31 -0.25 9.66 -14.61
N PHE A 32 -0.39 8.39 -14.27
CA PHE A 32 0.61 7.35 -14.48
C PHE A 32 0.21 6.43 -15.64
N ASP A 33 1.20 5.97 -16.41
CA ASP A 33 1.05 4.79 -17.26
C ASP A 33 1.86 3.64 -16.68
N VAL A 34 1.23 2.47 -16.58
CA VAL A 34 1.89 1.23 -16.18
C VAL A 34 2.34 0.48 -17.43
N LEU A 35 3.65 0.30 -17.55
CA LEU A 35 4.32 -0.37 -18.66
C LEU A 35 4.83 -1.75 -18.22
N ARG A 36 4.77 -2.73 -19.13
CA ARG A 36 5.20 -4.10 -18.90
C ARG A 36 6.09 -4.61 -20.01
N ALA A 37 7.14 -5.35 -19.66
CA ALA A 37 8.04 -6.02 -20.61
C ALA A 37 8.45 -7.41 -20.11
N GLY A 38 8.90 -8.26 -21.04
CA GLY A 38 9.52 -9.56 -20.74
C GLY A 38 11.00 -9.47 -20.37
N SER A 39 11.65 -8.33 -20.63
CA SER A 39 13.05 -8.08 -20.32
C SER A 39 13.21 -6.70 -19.66
N PRO A 40 14.30 -6.46 -18.90
CA PRO A 40 14.57 -5.14 -18.32
C PRO A 40 14.92 -4.07 -19.38
N ALA A 41 15.25 -4.48 -20.61
CA ALA A 41 15.55 -3.57 -21.71
C ALA A 41 14.32 -3.27 -22.59
N GLY A 42 13.19 -3.95 -22.36
CA GLY A 42 11.99 -3.83 -23.20
C GLY A 42 11.89 -4.92 -24.28
N PRO A 43 11.01 -4.75 -25.29
CA PRO A 43 10.12 -3.60 -25.47
C PRO A 43 9.01 -3.52 -24.42
N TYR A 44 8.68 -2.30 -23.99
CA TYR A 44 7.63 -2.03 -23.01
C TYR A 44 6.28 -1.79 -23.68
N LYS A 45 5.26 -2.52 -23.24
CA LYS A 45 3.86 -2.34 -23.66
C LYS A 45 3.06 -1.71 -22.52
N THR A 46 2.24 -0.71 -22.83
CA THR A 46 1.30 -0.12 -21.87
C THR A 46 0.21 -1.13 -21.51
N VAL A 47 0.05 -1.38 -20.21
CA VAL A 47 -0.97 -2.28 -19.65
C VAL A 47 -2.11 -1.49 -19.01
N ALA A 48 -1.80 -0.37 -18.37
CA ALA A 48 -2.79 0.55 -17.83
C ALA A 48 -2.42 1.98 -18.23
N PRO A 49 -3.13 2.58 -19.21
CA PRO A 49 -2.97 3.99 -19.54
C PRO A 49 -3.73 4.86 -18.54
N GLN A 50 -3.23 6.08 -18.30
CA GLN A 50 -3.96 7.15 -17.61
C GLN A 50 -4.54 6.80 -16.23
N VAL A 51 -3.73 6.12 -15.40
CA VAL A 51 -4.06 5.89 -14.00
C VAL A 51 -3.98 7.22 -13.22
N LEU A 52 -5.04 7.55 -12.47
CA LEU A 52 -5.19 8.84 -11.76
C LEU A 52 -4.04 9.15 -10.79
N GLU A 53 -3.85 10.44 -10.48
CA GLU A 53 -2.75 10.95 -9.63
C GLU A 53 -2.74 10.39 -8.20
N ASP A 54 -3.91 10.07 -7.64
CA ASP A 54 -4.05 9.59 -6.26
C ASP A 54 -3.88 8.08 -6.09
N VAL A 55 -3.65 7.35 -7.19
CA VAL A 55 -3.47 5.90 -7.18
C VAL A 55 -1.99 5.55 -7.08
N TYR A 56 -1.65 4.70 -6.11
CA TYR A 56 -0.28 4.26 -5.82
C TYR A 56 0.00 2.79 -6.18
N HIS A 57 -1.00 2.11 -6.73
CA HIS A 57 -0.92 0.68 -7.02
C HIS A 57 -1.68 0.30 -8.29
N TYR A 58 -1.34 -0.85 -8.85
CA TYR A 58 -2.06 -1.45 -9.96
C TYR A 58 -1.98 -2.98 -9.86
N THR A 59 -3.09 -3.66 -10.18
CA THR A 59 -3.12 -5.11 -10.28
C THR A 59 -3.22 -5.53 -11.74
N ASP A 60 -2.13 -6.05 -12.29
CA ASP A 60 -2.11 -6.65 -13.63
C ASP A 60 -2.78 -8.03 -13.56
N LYS A 61 -3.98 -8.16 -14.17
CA LYS A 61 -4.80 -9.38 -14.13
C LYS A 61 -4.41 -10.43 -15.17
N SER A 62 -3.69 -10.03 -16.22
CA SER A 62 -3.29 -10.92 -17.32
C SER A 62 -1.81 -10.74 -17.72
N PRO A 63 -0.87 -10.86 -16.77
CA PRO A 63 0.49 -11.20 -17.12
C PRO A 63 0.45 -12.50 -17.93
N HIS A 64 1.11 -12.54 -19.08
CA HIS A 64 1.23 -13.76 -19.89
C HIS A 64 2.21 -14.73 -19.19
N ASN A 65 1.89 -15.11 -17.94
CA ASN A 65 2.63 -16.00 -17.06
C ASN A 65 2.30 -17.45 -17.42
N TYR A 66 2.62 -17.87 -18.65
CA TYR A 66 2.52 -19.29 -19.01
C TYR A 66 3.59 -20.14 -18.31
N GLY A 67 4.66 -19.51 -17.80
CA GLY A 67 5.68 -20.15 -16.98
C GLY A 67 5.66 -19.67 -15.52
N LEU A 68 5.78 -20.60 -14.57
CA LEU A 68 5.89 -20.29 -13.13
C LEU A 68 7.20 -19.58 -12.74
N THR A 69 8.10 -19.38 -13.70
CA THR A 69 9.44 -18.81 -13.56
C THR A 69 9.65 -17.57 -14.43
N THR A 70 8.68 -17.19 -15.27
CA THR A 70 8.84 -16.03 -16.17
C THR A 70 8.88 -14.75 -15.35
N LYS A 71 10.01 -14.04 -15.42
CA LYS A 71 10.16 -12.73 -14.80
C LYS A 71 9.52 -11.68 -15.69
N ILE A 72 8.53 -10.99 -15.15
CA ILE A 72 7.91 -9.84 -15.80
C ILE A 72 8.47 -8.58 -15.17
N TRP A 73 8.81 -7.62 -16.02
CA TRP A 73 9.34 -6.32 -15.64
C TRP A 73 8.27 -5.25 -15.81
N TYR A 74 8.16 -4.39 -14.80
CA TYR A 74 7.25 -3.26 -14.79
C TYR A 74 8.04 -1.95 -14.70
N VAL A 75 7.56 -0.94 -15.42
CA VAL A 75 8.04 0.44 -15.36
C VAL A 75 6.83 1.34 -15.21
N ILE A 76 6.97 2.40 -14.41
CA ILE A 76 5.95 3.42 -14.25
C ILE A 76 6.39 4.66 -14.99
N ARG A 77 5.53 5.15 -15.89
CA ARG A 77 5.71 6.43 -16.57
C ARG A 77 4.83 7.46 -15.87
N ALA A 78 5.44 8.48 -15.29
CA ALA A 78 4.71 9.60 -14.71
C ALA A 78 4.60 10.73 -15.75
N VAL A 79 3.39 11.16 -16.06
CA VAL A 79 3.12 12.21 -17.06
C VAL A 79 2.70 13.50 -16.34
N PRO A 80 3.41 14.62 -16.54
CA PRO A 80 3.06 15.90 -15.93
C PRO A 80 1.91 16.60 -16.67
N LYS A 81 1.21 17.50 -15.96
CA LYS A 81 0.14 18.39 -16.46
C LYS A 81 0.62 19.30 -17.60
N SER A 82 1.92 19.58 -17.68
CA SER A 82 2.54 20.36 -18.76
C SER A 82 2.63 19.60 -20.10
N GLY A 83 2.28 18.31 -20.13
CA GLY A 83 2.26 17.48 -21.34
C GLY A 83 3.30 16.35 -21.37
N SER A 84 3.16 15.46 -22.35
CA SER A 84 3.88 14.18 -22.47
C SER A 84 5.38 14.27 -22.75
N ILE A 85 5.89 15.44 -23.14
CA ILE A 85 7.30 15.63 -23.55
C ILE A 85 8.26 15.44 -22.36
N ASN A 86 7.81 15.71 -21.14
CA ASN A 86 8.60 15.59 -19.91
C ASN A 86 8.23 14.34 -19.07
N ALA A 87 7.68 13.30 -19.71
CA ALA A 87 7.33 12.09 -19.00
C ALA A 87 8.58 11.36 -18.46
N THR A 88 8.61 11.12 -17.16
CA THR A 88 9.72 10.42 -16.50
C THR A 88 9.39 8.95 -16.29
N LEU A 89 10.36 8.08 -16.53
CA LEU A 89 10.25 6.63 -16.33
C LEU A 89 10.93 6.23 -15.02
N SER A 90 10.35 5.26 -14.33
CA SER A 90 11.00 4.58 -13.21
C SER A 90 12.08 3.62 -13.70
N GLU A 91 12.97 3.22 -12.81
CA GLU A 91 13.80 2.04 -13.05
C GLU A 91 12.92 0.78 -13.24
N PRO A 92 13.31 -0.15 -14.13
CA PRO A 92 12.57 -1.36 -14.35
C PRO A 92 12.69 -2.31 -13.16
N ARG A 93 11.53 -2.76 -12.66
CA ARG A 93 11.48 -3.65 -11.50
C ARG A 93 10.63 -4.86 -11.80
N SER A 94 11.14 -6.04 -11.48
CA SER A 94 10.38 -7.28 -11.48
C SER A 94 9.97 -7.67 -10.07
N ALA A 95 9.04 -8.61 -9.95
CA ALA A 95 8.92 -9.35 -8.70
C ALA A 95 10.31 -9.87 -8.30
N LYS A 96 10.61 -9.89 -7.00
CA LYS A 96 11.75 -10.66 -6.47
C LYS A 96 11.43 -12.13 -6.69
N ALA A 97 11.56 -12.59 -7.93
CA ALA A 97 11.78 -13.98 -8.22
C ALA A 97 13.12 -14.27 -7.58
N SER A 98 13.10 -14.84 -6.37
CA SER A 98 14.24 -15.53 -5.82
C SER A 98 14.83 -16.35 -6.95
N SER A 99 16.08 -16.02 -7.24
CA SER A 99 16.72 -16.15 -8.54
C SER A 99 16.93 -17.60 -8.98
N SER A 100 16.43 -18.58 -8.23
CA SER A 100 16.77 -19.98 -8.40
C SER A 100 15.58 -20.94 -8.55
N GLY A 101 14.32 -20.48 -8.54
CA GLY A 101 13.18 -21.41 -8.62
C GLY A 101 13.26 -22.49 -7.53
N THR A 102 13.76 -22.09 -6.37
CA THR A 102 14.13 -23.00 -5.30
C THR A 102 12.89 -23.71 -4.76
N LEU A 103 13.11 -24.81 -4.04
CA LEU A 103 12.05 -25.41 -3.23
C LEU A 103 11.41 -24.37 -2.28
N GLN A 104 12.21 -23.44 -1.75
CA GLN A 104 11.74 -22.40 -0.82
C GLN A 104 10.73 -21.46 -1.49
N ASP A 105 10.96 -21.07 -2.73
CA ASP A 105 10.05 -20.18 -3.48
C ASP A 105 8.71 -20.85 -3.76
N ARG A 106 8.75 -22.16 -4.07
CA ARG A 106 7.55 -22.97 -4.27
C ARG A 106 6.77 -23.10 -2.96
N ILE A 107 7.44 -23.29 -1.83
CA ILE A 107 6.82 -23.33 -0.51
C ILE A 107 6.20 -21.96 -0.16
N ALA A 108 6.95 -20.87 -0.30
CA ALA A 108 6.45 -19.53 0.00
C ALA A 108 5.27 -19.14 -0.90
N ARG A 109 5.31 -19.52 -2.18
CA ARG A 109 4.19 -19.40 -3.12
C ARG A 109 2.96 -20.16 -2.64
N LYS A 110 3.13 -21.44 -2.27
CA LYS A 110 2.04 -22.28 -1.77
C LYS A 110 1.46 -21.70 -0.48
N ALA A 111 2.31 -21.24 0.45
CA ALA A 111 1.89 -20.60 1.68
C ALA A 111 1.09 -19.31 1.44
N ARG A 112 1.54 -18.43 0.54
CA ARG A 112 0.78 -17.23 0.12
C ARG A 112 -0.56 -17.58 -0.51
N TYR A 113 -0.58 -18.58 -1.39
CA TYR A 113 -1.79 -19.04 -2.06
C TYR A 113 -2.79 -19.61 -1.06
N ASP A 114 -2.35 -20.46 -0.15
CA ASP A 114 -3.20 -21.08 0.88
C ASP A 114 -3.74 -20.02 1.83
N LEU A 115 -2.90 -19.08 2.28
CA LEU A 115 -3.36 -17.94 3.07
C LEU A 115 -4.39 -17.11 2.29
N SER A 116 -4.18 -16.86 1.00
CA SER A 116 -5.14 -16.11 0.19
C SER A 116 -6.49 -16.81 0.06
N ILE A 117 -6.52 -18.15 0.01
CA ILE A 117 -7.75 -18.93 0.01
C ILE A 117 -8.42 -18.84 1.37
N THR A 118 -7.66 -19.04 2.45
CA THR A 118 -8.17 -18.96 3.83
C THR A 118 -8.81 -17.61 4.10
N LEU A 119 -8.15 -16.51 3.72
CA LEU A 119 -8.67 -15.16 3.90
C LEU A 119 -9.90 -14.86 3.00
N LYS A 120 -9.96 -15.42 1.79
CA LYS A 120 -11.10 -15.16 0.88
C LYS A 120 -12.33 -16.03 1.13
N ARG A 121 -12.15 -17.26 1.62
CA ARG A 121 -13.22 -18.28 1.70
C ARG A 121 -13.57 -18.72 3.10
N LEU A 122 -12.71 -18.50 4.09
CA LEU A 122 -12.91 -18.98 5.45
C LEU A 122 -13.10 -17.82 6.42
N ASN A 123 -12.03 -17.34 7.04
CA ASN A 123 -12.06 -16.47 8.22
C ASN A 123 -11.52 -15.06 7.96
N GLY A 124 -11.36 -14.65 6.70
CA GLY A 124 -10.96 -13.29 6.39
C GLY A 124 -12.17 -12.38 6.19
N VAL A 125 -11.95 -11.11 6.50
CA VAL A 125 -12.86 -9.99 6.27
C VAL A 125 -12.28 -9.08 5.19
N GLU A 126 -13.17 -8.37 4.49
CA GLU A 126 -12.77 -7.38 3.50
C GLU A 126 -12.29 -6.10 4.18
N LEU A 127 -11.03 -5.73 3.92
CA LEU A 127 -10.36 -4.57 4.45
C LEU A 127 -10.02 -3.60 3.33
N VAL A 128 -10.16 -2.31 3.58
CA VAL A 128 -9.72 -1.23 2.70
C VAL A 128 -8.52 -0.54 3.35
N ILE A 129 -7.39 -0.51 2.66
CA ILE A 129 -6.18 0.13 3.14
C ILE A 129 -6.10 1.52 2.54
N LEU A 130 -6.12 2.54 3.40
CA LEU A 130 -5.93 3.93 3.06
C LEU A 130 -4.49 4.31 3.39
N LYS A 131 -3.67 4.43 2.35
CA LYS A 131 -2.26 4.79 2.50
C LYS A 131 -2.11 6.29 2.72
N ARG A 132 -1.38 6.69 3.76
CA ARG A 132 -1.15 8.10 4.10
C ARG A 132 -0.33 8.79 3.00
N LYS A 133 -0.81 9.94 2.50
CA LYS A 133 -0.01 10.77 1.57
C LYS A 133 1.20 11.34 2.31
N ARG A 134 2.37 11.26 1.68
CA ARG A 134 3.65 11.82 2.19
C ARG A 134 4.18 12.96 1.32
N PHE A 135 3.55 13.19 0.18
CA PHE A 135 3.92 14.17 -0.83
C PHE A 135 2.65 14.70 -1.51
N GLY A 136 2.80 15.72 -2.35
CA GLY A 136 1.72 16.40 -3.05
C GLY A 136 1.43 17.79 -2.49
N THR A 137 0.29 18.36 -2.89
CA THR A 137 -0.11 19.73 -2.50
C THR A 137 -0.37 19.82 -1.01
N ARG A 138 0.38 20.69 -0.33
CA ARG A 138 0.18 21.02 1.09
C ARG A 138 -1.21 21.61 1.29
N CYS A 139 -1.81 21.28 2.43
CA CYS A 139 -3.12 21.79 2.83
C CYS A 139 -3.05 23.31 3.08
N SER A 140 -3.87 24.09 2.37
CA SER A 140 -3.91 25.55 2.56
C SER A 140 -4.44 25.98 3.92
N THR A 141 -5.19 25.12 4.60
CA THR A 141 -5.89 25.45 5.85
C THR A 141 -5.04 25.18 7.10
N CYS A 142 -4.31 24.06 7.14
CA CYS A 142 -3.58 23.65 8.34
C CYS A 142 -2.06 23.79 8.25
N TYR A 143 -1.48 23.94 7.05
CA TYR A 143 -0.04 24.00 6.87
C TYR A 143 0.43 25.45 6.70
N ASN A 144 1.36 25.90 7.54
CA ASN A 144 1.95 27.22 7.41
C ASN A 144 3.21 27.14 6.53
N PRO A 145 3.24 27.78 5.35
CA PRO A 145 4.39 27.73 4.44
C PRO A 145 5.63 28.46 4.99
N SER A 146 5.45 29.41 5.91
CA SER A 146 6.54 30.20 6.49
C SER A 146 7.27 29.45 7.61
N THR A 147 6.53 28.84 8.55
CA THR A 147 7.13 28.08 9.67
C THR A 147 7.39 26.61 9.33
N LYS A 148 6.76 26.10 8.26
CA LYS A 148 6.76 24.69 7.86
C LYS A 148 6.09 23.74 8.87
N ASP A 149 5.24 24.30 9.73
CA ASP A 149 4.52 23.56 10.77
C ASP A 149 3.05 23.34 10.44
N VAL A 150 2.47 22.33 11.07
CA VAL A 150 1.03 22.04 11.03
C VAL A 150 0.37 22.76 12.20
N LEU A 151 -0.50 23.73 11.90
CA LEU A 151 -1.22 24.55 12.88
C LEU A 151 -2.40 23.79 13.51
N LEU A 152 -3.03 22.90 12.75
CA LEU A 152 -4.24 22.15 13.15
C LEU A 152 -4.04 20.65 12.97
N SER A 153 -4.10 19.89 14.06
CA SER A 153 -3.98 18.43 14.05
C SER A 153 -5.17 17.73 13.39
N HIS A 154 -6.38 18.26 13.56
CA HIS A 154 -7.64 17.63 13.10
C HIS A 154 -8.31 18.42 11.96
N CYS A 155 -7.56 18.74 10.92
CA CYS A 155 -8.09 19.43 9.74
C CYS A 155 -8.93 18.48 8.86
N SER A 156 -10.13 18.93 8.46
CA SER A 156 -11.07 18.17 7.62
C SER A 156 -10.64 18.02 6.15
N GLU A 157 -9.73 18.86 5.66
CA GLU A 157 -9.26 18.80 4.26
C GLU A 157 -8.07 17.85 4.06
N CYS A 158 -7.25 17.68 5.09
CA CYS A 158 -6.03 16.88 5.02
C CYS A 158 -6.03 15.67 5.95
N TYR A 159 -7.05 15.52 6.80
CA TYR A 159 -7.22 14.40 7.73
C TYR A 159 -5.98 14.13 8.58
N GLY A 160 -5.32 15.20 9.07
CA GLY A 160 -4.11 15.09 9.89
C GLY A 160 -2.82 14.71 9.16
N THR A 161 -2.80 14.67 7.82
CA THR A 161 -1.58 14.30 7.06
C THR A 161 -0.80 15.48 6.49
N SER A 162 -1.33 16.71 6.60
CA SER A 162 -0.81 17.96 6.01
C SER A 162 -0.88 18.08 4.48
N PHE A 163 -1.37 17.04 3.79
CA PHE A 163 -1.53 17.02 2.34
C PHE A 163 -3.01 16.98 1.97
N THR A 164 -3.38 17.67 0.90
CA THR A 164 -4.77 17.75 0.43
C THR A 164 -5.32 16.36 0.08
N GLY A 165 -6.51 16.04 0.58
CA GLY A 165 -7.15 14.72 0.44
C GLY A 165 -6.60 13.65 1.39
N GLY A 166 -5.46 13.91 2.03
CA GLY A 166 -4.89 13.16 3.15
C GLY A 166 -4.34 11.77 2.86
N TYR A 167 -5.13 10.93 2.21
CA TYR A 167 -4.86 9.52 1.93
C TYR A 167 -5.00 9.24 0.44
N HIS A 168 -4.25 8.26 -0.06
CA HIS A 168 -4.39 7.75 -1.42
C HIS A 168 -5.67 6.92 -1.58
N THR A 169 -6.06 6.66 -2.84
CA THR A 169 -7.20 5.78 -3.14
C THR A 169 -7.03 4.43 -2.46
N GLY A 170 -8.09 4.00 -1.77
CA GLY A 170 -8.10 2.78 -0.97
C GLY A 170 -7.83 1.51 -1.77
N VAL A 171 -7.16 0.55 -1.14
CA VAL A 171 -6.89 -0.77 -1.73
C VAL A 171 -7.65 -1.82 -0.96
N THR A 172 -8.56 -2.49 -1.64
CA THR A 172 -9.31 -3.60 -1.09
C THR A 172 -8.44 -4.86 -1.02
N VAL A 173 -8.36 -5.44 0.18
CA VAL A 173 -7.70 -6.71 0.46
C VAL A 173 -8.53 -7.54 1.42
N PHE A 174 -8.15 -8.81 1.57
CA PHE A 174 -8.69 -9.66 2.63
C PHE A 174 -7.66 -9.78 3.74
N GLY A 175 -8.11 -9.73 4.98
CA GLY A 175 -7.29 -9.93 6.17
C GLY A 175 -8.10 -10.56 7.29
N ARG A 176 -7.42 -11.08 8.31
CA ARG A 176 -8.05 -11.61 9.52
C ARG A 176 -7.79 -10.63 10.65
N ILE A 177 -8.85 -10.18 11.31
CA ILE A 177 -8.74 -9.37 12.53
C ILE A 177 -8.74 -10.32 13.73
N ASP A 178 -7.65 -10.31 14.49
CA ASP A 178 -7.54 -11.05 15.74
C ASP A 178 -8.24 -10.27 16.86
N PRO A 179 -8.75 -10.97 17.89
CA PRO A 179 -9.42 -10.31 19.01
C PRO A 179 -8.49 -9.31 19.71
N SER A 180 -9.06 -8.22 20.20
CA SER A 180 -8.31 -7.18 20.91
C SER A 180 -7.64 -7.75 22.16
N VAL A 181 -6.35 -7.54 22.30
CA VAL A 181 -5.61 -7.85 23.52
C VAL A 181 -5.35 -6.52 24.22
N VAL A 182 -5.84 -6.38 25.46
CA VAL A 182 -5.53 -5.22 26.29
C VAL A 182 -4.10 -5.37 26.81
N GLN A 183 -3.23 -4.46 26.39
CA GLN A 183 -1.87 -4.38 26.92
C GLN A 183 -1.83 -3.29 27.97
N ALA A 184 -1.62 -3.69 29.23
CA ALA A 184 -1.31 -2.77 30.31
C ALA A 184 0.19 -2.46 30.27
N ALA A 185 0.53 -1.20 30.05
CA ALA A 185 1.89 -0.70 30.20
C ALA A 185 1.95 0.21 31.43
N PHE A 186 2.85 -0.15 32.36
CA PHE A 186 3.18 0.64 33.54
C PHE A 186 4.28 1.63 33.16
N ASP A 187 3.91 2.88 32.93
CA ASP A 187 4.87 3.96 32.71
C ASP A 187 4.99 4.85 33.95
N ARG A 188 6.06 5.66 34.01
CA ARG A 188 6.29 6.60 35.14
C ARG A 188 5.15 7.61 35.33
N THR A 189 4.29 7.77 34.33
CA THR A 189 3.12 8.66 34.30
C THR A 189 1.82 7.98 34.74
N GLY A 190 1.83 6.66 34.99
CA GLY A 190 0.67 5.87 35.41
C GLY A 190 0.40 4.66 34.52
N ASP A 191 -0.71 3.99 34.79
CA ASP A 191 -1.18 2.82 34.04
C ASP A 191 -1.81 3.27 32.73
N THR A 192 -1.27 2.79 31.61
CA THR A 192 -1.87 2.99 30.30
C THR A 192 -2.32 1.65 29.75
N GLU A 193 -3.64 1.50 29.62
CA GLU A 193 -4.24 0.36 28.93
C GLU A 193 -4.49 0.74 27.48
N THR A 194 -3.79 0.08 26.56
CA THR A 194 -4.05 0.24 25.12
C THR A 194 -4.62 -1.05 24.57
N ALA A 195 -5.84 -0.98 24.03
CA ALA A 195 -6.39 -2.05 23.23
C ALA A 195 -5.66 -2.09 21.87
N VAL A 196 -4.92 -3.17 21.63
CA VAL A 196 -4.22 -3.41 20.37
C VAL A 196 -4.84 -4.63 19.72
N ASN A 197 -5.22 -4.49 18.45
CA ASN A 197 -5.72 -5.57 17.63
C ASN A 197 -4.60 -6.06 16.70
N GLY A 198 -4.57 -7.38 16.47
CA GLY A 198 -3.76 -7.97 15.42
C GLY A 198 -4.55 -8.00 14.11
N ILE A 199 -3.91 -7.67 12.99
CA ILE A 199 -4.46 -7.94 11.65
C ILE A 199 -3.43 -8.72 10.84
N THR A 200 -3.78 -9.93 10.44
CA THR A 200 -2.97 -10.72 9.49
C THR A 200 -3.50 -10.53 8.07
N MET A 201 -2.64 -10.12 7.15
CA MET A 201 -2.98 -9.98 5.73
C MET A 201 -1.84 -10.44 4.84
N LEU A 202 -2.12 -10.63 3.54
CA LEU A 202 -1.08 -10.96 2.57
C LEU A 202 0.04 -9.91 2.56
N ASP A 203 1.21 -10.25 2.02
CA ASP A 203 2.35 -9.35 1.91
C ASP A 203 2.14 -8.19 0.91
N TYR A 204 0.91 -7.92 0.48
CA TYR A 204 0.52 -6.78 -0.36
C TYR A 204 -0.86 -6.24 0.07
N PRO A 205 -1.13 -4.93 -0.10
CA PRO A 205 -0.14 -3.86 -0.36
C PRO A 205 0.86 -3.72 0.80
N GLU A 206 1.96 -3.02 0.58
CA GLU A 206 2.88 -2.67 1.66
C GLU A 206 2.29 -1.55 2.52
N VAL A 207 2.02 -1.92 3.77
CA VAL A 207 1.51 -1.02 4.80
C VAL A 207 2.66 -0.38 5.58
N GLU A 208 2.46 0.85 6.01
CA GLU A 208 3.37 1.61 6.88
C GLU A 208 2.65 2.04 8.16
N PRO A 209 3.40 2.41 9.22
CA PRO A 209 2.81 3.07 10.37
C PRO A 209 2.03 4.33 9.98
N ASP A 210 0.97 4.62 10.70
CA ASP A 210 -0.01 5.70 10.46
C ASP A 210 -0.88 5.55 9.20
N ASP A 211 -0.74 4.47 8.44
CA ASP A 211 -1.75 4.08 7.45
C ASP A 211 -3.04 3.64 8.18
N ILE A 212 -4.19 3.77 7.50
CA ILE A 212 -5.49 3.38 8.06
C ILE A 212 -5.97 2.10 7.39
N VAL A 213 -6.48 1.18 8.20
CA VAL A 213 -7.18 -0.02 7.76
C VAL A 213 -8.65 0.13 8.13
N VAL A 214 -9.52 0.01 7.13
CA VAL A 214 -10.98 0.10 7.31
C VAL A 214 -11.60 -1.26 7.08
N GLU A 215 -12.35 -1.77 8.06
CA GLU A 215 -13.18 -2.96 7.85
C GLU A 215 -14.45 -2.56 7.10
N ARG A 216 -14.68 -3.16 5.93
CA ARG A 216 -15.72 -2.70 5.01
C ARG A 216 -17.14 -2.90 5.54
N GLU A 217 -17.38 -3.97 6.29
CA GLU A 217 -18.72 -4.34 6.77
C GLU A 217 -19.22 -3.42 7.89
N THR A 218 -18.37 -3.12 8.87
CA THR A 218 -18.74 -2.34 10.06
C THR A 218 -18.31 -0.88 9.99
N ASN A 219 -17.48 -0.54 9.00
CA ASN A 219 -16.76 0.74 8.88
C ASN A 219 -15.91 1.07 10.12
N ARG A 220 -15.46 0.06 10.89
CA ARG A 220 -14.45 0.26 11.93
C ARG A 220 -13.12 0.63 11.28
N ARG A 221 -12.47 1.66 11.81
CA ARG A 221 -11.19 2.16 11.30
C ARG A 221 -10.11 1.94 12.33
N PHE A 222 -8.98 1.43 11.87
CA PHE A 222 -7.83 1.14 12.70
C PHE A 222 -6.62 1.91 12.16
N ILE A 223 -5.87 2.54 13.04
CA ILE A 223 -4.58 3.13 12.71
C ILE A 223 -3.47 2.11 12.93
N VAL A 224 -2.59 1.97 11.94
CA VAL A 224 -1.47 1.03 12.01
C VAL A 224 -0.39 1.61 12.92
N LYS A 225 -0.09 0.92 14.01
CA LYS A 225 1.00 1.29 14.94
C LYS A 225 2.31 0.64 14.54
N ARG A 226 2.25 -0.63 14.15
CA ARG A 226 3.44 -1.41 13.80
C ARG A 226 3.14 -2.45 12.74
N LYS A 227 4.07 -2.62 11.80
CA LYS A 227 4.12 -3.73 10.84
C LYS A 227 5.15 -4.75 11.31
N ILE A 228 4.76 -6.01 11.36
CA ILE A 228 5.63 -7.16 11.63
C ILE A 228 5.61 -8.05 10.38
N PRO A 229 6.66 -8.01 9.54
CA PRO A 229 6.75 -8.89 8.39
C PRO A 229 7.03 -10.33 8.85
N THR A 230 6.24 -11.29 8.35
CA THR A 230 6.45 -12.71 8.66
C THR A 230 7.15 -13.39 7.49
N GLU A 231 8.33 -13.96 7.78
CA GLU A 231 9.20 -14.60 6.80
C GLU A 231 9.31 -16.11 7.05
N GLY A 232 9.13 -16.89 5.98
CA GLY A 232 9.52 -18.29 5.95
C GLY A 232 10.88 -18.43 5.27
N ARG A 233 11.93 -18.80 6.00
CA ARG A 233 13.29 -18.99 5.46
C ARG A 233 13.79 -17.79 4.62
N ARG A 234 13.61 -16.56 5.13
CA ARG A 234 13.98 -15.28 4.47
C ARG A 234 13.10 -14.85 3.28
N ILE A 235 11.98 -15.54 3.06
CA ILE A 235 10.98 -15.13 2.06
C ILE A 235 9.75 -14.63 2.81
N LEU A 236 9.37 -13.37 2.58
CA LEU A 236 8.14 -12.79 3.11
C LEU A 236 6.94 -13.64 2.68
N VAL A 237 6.03 -13.94 3.59
CA VAL A 237 4.79 -14.70 3.28
C VAL A 237 3.57 -13.82 3.51
N HIS A 238 3.53 -13.15 4.65
CA HIS A 238 2.45 -12.27 5.04
C HIS A 238 2.98 -11.15 5.94
N GLN A 239 2.12 -10.21 6.28
CA GLN A 239 2.41 -9.17 7.25
C GLN A 239 1.36 -9.19 8.34
N ASP A 240 1.83 -9.14 9.58
CA ASP A 240 1.00 -8.98 10.76
C ASP A 240 1.09 -7.53 11.22
N LEU A 241 -0.06 -6.90 11.38
CA LEU A 241 -0.17 -5.50 11.77
C LEU A 241 -0.65 -5.44 13.22
N GLN A 242 0.02 -4.62 14.02
CA GLN A 242 -0.52 -4.17 15.30
C GLN A 242 -1.23 -2.84 15.06
N VAL A 243 -2.53 -2.83 15.30
CA VAL A 243 -3.40 -1.69 15.02
C VAL A 243 -4.15 -1.25 16.27
N SER A 244 -4.54 0.01 16.30
CA SER A 244 -5.37 0.59 17.36
C SER A 244 -6.66 1.12 16.73
N GLU A 245 -7.80 0.87 17.34
CA GLU A 245 -9.08 1.35 16.84
C GLU A 245 -9.17 2.88 16.99
N LEU A 246 -9.57 3.56 15.92
CA LEU A 246 -9.80 5.00 15.93
C LEU A 246 -11.18 5.29 16.50
N SER A 247 -11.26 6.35 17.32
CA SER A 247 -12.54 6.90 17.79
C SER A 247 -13.43 7.29 16.60
N ARG A 248 -14.73 7.02 16.69
CA ARG A 248 -15.72 7.44 15.67
C ARG A 248 -15.79 8.95 15.47
N SER A 249 -15.33 9.74 16.44
CA SER A 249 -15.24 11.20 16.34
C SER A 249 -14.00 11.71 15.60
N ALA A 250 -13.07 10.82 15.26
CA ALA A 250 -11.82 11.19 14.61
C ALA A 250 -12.09 11.69 13.17
N VAL A 251 -11.37 12.71 12.73
CA VAL A 251 -11.56 13.33 11.41
C VAL A 251 -11.30 12.33 10.28
N GLU A 252 -10.45 11.35 10.55
CA GLU A 252 -10.10 10.23 9.68
C GLU A 252 -11.31 9.38 9.31
N TYR A 253 -12.42 9.39 10.08
CA TYR A 253 -13.68 8.71 9.71
C TYR A 253 -14.41 9.36 8.54
N THR A 254 -14.12 10.62 8.24
CA THR A 254 -14.76 11.35 7.14
C THR A 254 -14.13 11.05 5.77
N VAL A 255 -12.97 10.38 5.74
CA VAL A 255 -12.34 9.92 4.49
C VAL A 255 -13.24 8.91 3.79
N THR A 256 -13.54 9.15 2.52
CA THR A 256 -14.33 8.25 1.68
C THR A 256 -13.50 7.03 1.26
N ILE A 257 -14.11 5.85 1.34
CA ILE A 257 -13.53 4.57 0.90
C ILE A 257 -14.00 4.16 -0.49
#